data_AF-A0A7W4V3Z5-F1
#
_entry.id   AF-A0A7W4V3Z5-F1
#
_cell.length_a   1.000
_cell.length_b   1.000
_cell.length_c   1.000
_cell.angle_alpha   90.00
_cell.angle_beta   90.00
_cell.angle_gamma   90.00
#
_symmetry.space_group_name_H-M   'P 1'
#
loop_
_entity.id
_entity.type
_entity.pdbx_description
1 polymer ?
#
loop_
_entity_poly.entity_id
_entity_poly.type
_entity_poly.pdbx_seq_one_letter_code
_entity_poly.pdbx_strand_id
1 'polypeptide(L)'
;MAIRVFSILRWIVVAALLFVLAAPAAATYVRGSSYVEVVGMSMSPTYVIGDVLMVTPPASSSDFEVGDVVTAVDENGIYVTHRVSAIREDGSLELRGDANTIPDPDTIWPSAVLGIVDIHFAQPWARLIIQLQEWPMRVFIMLTVFGLAMLPLHKRDKPAPAAASVPVEGTRRSVREARV
;
A
#
# COMPACT_ATOMS: atom_id res chain seq x y z
N MET A 1 25.98 -15.51 11.80
CA MET A 1 24.65 -15.07 12.30
C MET A 1 24.18 -13.81 11.58
N ALA A 2 24.99 -12.74 11.55
CA ALA A 2 24.66 -11.47 10.89
C ALA A 2 24.16 -11.59 9.43
N ILE A 3 24.83 -12.38 8.57
CA ILE A 3 24.44 -12.54 7.15
C ILE A 3 23.01 -13.11 7.00
N ARG A 4 22.60 -14.04 7.88
CA ARG A 4 21.23 -14.60 7.85
C ARG A 4 20.20 -13.54 8.27
N VAL A 5 20.51 -12.75 9.29
CA VAL A 5 19.65 -11.65 9.76
C VAL A 5 19.47 -10.58 8.67
N PHE A 6 20.56 -10.17 8.01
CA PHE A 6 20.49 -9.22 6.89
C PHE A 6 19.69 -9.77 5.71
N SER A 7 19.80 -11.06 5.42
CA SER A 7 19.00 -11.70 4.37
C SER A 7 17.51 -11.74 4.72
N ILE A 8 17.16 -12.06 5.97
CA ILE A 8 15.76 -12.07 6.42
C ILE A 8 15.18 -10.66 6.38
N LEU A 9 15.91 -9.66 6.92
CA LEU A 9 15.47 -8.27 6.92
C LEU A 9 15.24 -7.75 5.50
N ARG A 10 16.13 -8.09 4.55
CA ARG A 10 15.98 -7.74 3.14
C ARG A 10 14.65 -8.26 2.58
N TRP A 11 14.34 -9.53 2.81
CA TRP A 11 13.11 -10.14 2.30
C TRP A 11 11.85 -9.59 2.98
N ILE A 12 11.92 -9.21 4.25
CA ILE A 12 10.84 -8.50 4.94
C ILE A 12 10.58 -7.15 4.26
N VAL A 13 11.64 -6.37 3.96
CA VAL A 13 11.50 -5.09 3.25
C VAL A 13 10.92 -5.28 1.85
N VAL A 14 11.40 -6.27 1.10
CA VAL A 14 10.87 -6.59 -0.23
C VAL A 14 9.38 -6.97 -0.15
N ALA A 15 9.00 -7.83 0.80
CA ALA A 15 7.61 -8.22 1.00
C ALA A 15 6.72 -7.01 1.37
N ALA A 16 7.21 -6.12 2.23
CA ALA A 16 6.49 -4.89 2.59
C ALA A 16 6.29 -3.96 1.39
N LEU A 17 7.31 -3.76 0.56
CA LEU A 17 7.21 -2.92 -0.65
C LEU A 17 6.24 -3.53 -1.68
N LEU A 18 6.28 -4.85 -1.89
CA LEU A 18 5.33 -5.54 -2.75
C LEU A 18 3.90 -5.43 -2.22
N PHE A 19 3.72 -5.52 -0.91
CA PHE A 19 2.41 -5.33 -0.28
C PHE A 19 1.87 -3.93 -0.53
N VAL A 20 2.68 -2.87 -0.36
CA VAL A 20 2.28 -1.49 -0.66
C VAL A 20 1.87 -1.31 -2.13
N LEU A 21 2.53 -2.01 -3.05
CA LEU A 21 2.23 -1.93 -4.48
C LEU A 21 0.96 -2.70 -4.88
N ALA A 22 0.69 -3.83 -4.22
CA ALA A 22 -0.35 -4.77 -4.60
C ALA A 22 -1.65 -4.59 -3.80
N ALA A 23 -1.59 -4.18 -2.53
CA ALA A 23 -2.76 -4.15 -1.65
C ALA A 23 -3.89 -3.23 -2.16
N PRO A 24 -3.64 -2.00 -2.65
CA PRO A 24 -4.70 -1.16 -3.18
C PRO A 24 -5.36 -1.75 -4.43
N ALA A 25 -4.56 -2.32 -5.34
CA ALA A 25 -5.09 -2.98 -6.54
C ALA A 25 -5.86 -4.27 -6.21
N ALA A 26 -5.42 -5.01 -5.19
CA ALA A 26 -6.14 -6.17 -4.70
C ALA A 26 -7.47 -5.77 -4.05
N ALA A 27 -7.49 -4.67 -3.29
CA ALA A 27 -8.70 -4.15 -2.67
C ALA A 27 -9.75 -3.72 -3.70
N THR A 28 -9.34 -3.02 -4.76
CA THR A 28 -10.25 -2.65 -5.85
C THR A 28 -10.73 -3.87 -6.63
N TYR A 29 -9.87 -4.86 -6.89
CA TYR A 29 -10.24 -6.06 -7.65
C TYR A 29 -11.16 -7.01 -6.88
N VAL A 30 -10.90 -7.23 -5.59
CA VAL A 30 -11.65 -8.20 -4.77
C VAL A 30 -12.98 -7.61 -4.29
N ARG A 31 -12.98 -6.33 -3.88
CA ARG A 31 -14.16 -5.69 -3.26
C ARG A 31 -14.92 -4.76 -4.20
N GLY A 32 -14.40 -4.50 -5.40
CA GLY A 32 -14.94 -3.49 -6.31
C GLY A 32 -14.77 -2.07 -5.80
N SER A 33 -14.00 -1.87 -4.73
CA SER A 33 -13.88 -0.58 -4.07
C SER A 33 -13.12 0.42 -4.94
N SER A 34 -13.47 1.69 -4.78
CA SER A 34 -12.79 2.81 -5.44
C SER A 34 -12.24 3.78 -4.40
N TYR A 35 -11.20 4.52 -4.76
CA TYR A 35 -10.65 5.59 -3.94
C TYR A 35 -11.11 6.92 -4.50
N VAL A 36 -11.69 7.76 -3.64
CA VAL A 36 -12.18 9.09 -3.98
C VAL A 36 -11.43 10.11 -3.13
N GLU A 37 -10.82 11.09 -3.78
CA GLU A 37 -10.22 12.23 -3.07
C GLU A 37 -11.30 13.28 -2.80
N VAL A 38 -11.31 13.80 -1.57
CA VAL A 38 -12.24 14.86 -1.19
C VAL A 38 -11.72 16.19 -1.73
N VAL A 39 -12.41 16.76 -2.72
CA VAL A 39 -11.99 18.02 -3.36
C VAL A 39 -12.75 19.25 -2.83
N GLY A 40 -13.93 19.04 -2.23
CA GLY A 40 -14.82 20.10 -1.74
C GLY A 40 -14.86 20.25 -0.22
N MET A 41 -15.51 21.31 0.25
CA MET A 41 -15.75 21.56 1.68
C MET A 41 -17.14 21.12 2.17
N SER A 42 -17.99 20.55 1.30
CA SER A 42 -19.38 20.22 1.64
C SER A 42 -19.50 19.15 2.72
N MET A 43 -18.49 18.30 2.88
CA MET A 43 -18.44 17.27 3.93
C MET A 43 -17.67 17.69 5.18
N SER A 44 -17.25 18.96 5.28
CA SER A 44 -16.60 19.48 6.48
C SER A 44 -17.59 19.56 7.66
N PRO A 45 -17.20 19.25 8.91
CA PRO A 45 -15.85 18.89 9.37
C PRO A 45 -15.52 17.40 9.29
N THR A 46 -16.47 16.54 8.89
CA THR A 46 -16.28 15.09 8.90
C THR A 46 -15.18 14.65 7.94
N TYR A 47 -15.20 15.18 6.72
CA TYR A 47 -14.14 14.99 5.73
C TYR A 47 -13.66 16.33 5.20
N VAL A 48 -12.33 16.50 5.14
CA VAL A 48 -11.70 17.73 4.70
C VAL A 48 -11.00 17.56 3.36
N ILE A 49 -10.69 18.67 2.69
CA ILE A 49 -10.04 18.66 1.37
C ILE A 49 -8.72 17.89 1.43
N GLY A 50 -8.57 16.95 0.49
CA GLY A 50 -7.43 16.06 0.30
C GLY A 50 -7.38 14.87 1.27
N ASP A 51 -8.47 14.60 1.99
CA ASP A 51 -8.72 13.27 2.55
C ASP A 51 -9.04 12.26 1.45
N VAL A 52 -8.83 10.98 1.73
CA VAL A 52 -9.13 9.87 0.81
C VAL A 52 -10.19 8.99 1.42
N LEU A 53 -11.24 8.72 0.64
CA LEU A 53 -12.33 7.84 1.00
C LEU A 53 -12.24 6.57 0.17
N MET A 54 -12.38 5.42 0.82
CA MET A 54 -12.57 4.15 0.14
C MET A 54 -14.06 3.87 0.10
N VAL A 55 -14.61 3.87 -1.11
CA VAL A 55 -16.02 3.59 -1.36
C VAL A 55 -16.19 2.17 -1.86
N THR A 56 -17.18 1.46 -1.34
CA THR A 56 -17.50 0.10 -1.76
C THR A 56 -18.89 0.06 -2.37
N PRO A 57 -19.06 -0.55 -3.55
CA PRO A 57 -20.38 -0.72 -4.14
C PRO A 57 -21.33 -1.46 -3.17
N PRO A 58 -22.58 -0.99 -3.03
CA PRO A 58 -23.57 -1.68 -2.20
C PRO A 58 -23.85 -3.09 -2.78
N ALA A 59 -24.16 -4.06 -1.93
CA ALA A 59 -24.50 -5.41 -2.39
C ALA A 59 -25.94 -5.47 -2.93
N SER A 60 -26.82 -4.62 -2.39
CA SER A 60 -28.21 -4.45 -2.79
C SER A 60 -28.61 -2.97 -2.76
N SER A 61 -29.62 -2.61 -3.55
CA SER A 61 -30.24 -1.27 -3.54
C SER A 61 -30.95 -0.92 -2.23
N SER A 62 -31.10 -1.89 -1.32
CA SER A 62 -31.71 -1.75 0.00
C SER A 62 -30.71 -1.54 1.13
N ASP A 63 -29.40 -1.48 0.84
CA ASP A 63 -28.34 -1.44 1.85
C ASP A 63 -28.04 -0.02 2.37
N PHE A 64 -28.94 0.94 2.10
CA PHE A 64 -28.76 2.33 2.48
C PHE A 64 -29.50 2.62 3.77
N GLU A 65 -28.81 3.26 4.71
CA GLU A 65 -29.36 3.74 5.97
C GLU A 65 -29.20 5.25 6.08
N VAL A 66 -30.12 5.88 6.82
CA VAL A 66 -29.98 7.29 7.16
C VAL A 66 -28.72 7.47 8.00
N GLY A 67 -27.84 8.36 7.54
CA GLY A 67 -26.54 8.59 8.14
C GLY A 67 -25.36 8.05 7.34
N ASP A 68 -25.58 7.17 6.35
CA ASP A 68 -24.52 6.68 5.48
C ASP A 68 -23.92 7.82 4.66
N VAL A 69 -22.60 7.79 4.44
CA VAL A 69 -21.97 8.66 3.44
C VAL A 69 -21.78 7.87 2.16
N VAL A 70 -22.31 8.43 1.07
CA VAL A 70 -22.27 7.78 -0.24
C VAL A 70 -21.58 8.69 -1.24
N THR A 71 -20.88 8.08 -2.19
CA THR A 71 -20.47 8.76 -3.43
C THR A 71 -21.43 8.34 -4.53
N ALA A 72 -22.09 9.32 -5.15
CA ALA A 72 -23.08 9.12 -6.21
C ALA A 72 -22.80 10.04 -7.39
N VAL A 73 -23.51 9.80 -8.49
CA VAL A 73 -23.52 10.68 -9.66
C VAL A 73 -24.83 11.47 -9.64
N ASP A 74 -24.73 12.80 -9.68
CA ASP A 74 -25.90 13.68 -9.75
C ASP A 74 -26.52 13.69 -11.17
N GLU A 75 -27.62 14.43 -11.35
CA GLU A 75 -28.28 14.54 -12.65
C GLU A 75 -27.41 15.18 -13.74
N ASN A 76 -26.38 15.94 -13.36
CA ASN A 76 -25.43 16.58 -14.27
C ASN A 76 -24.23 15.68 -14.62
N GLY A 77 -24.17 14.46 -14.08
CA GLY A 77 -23.05 13.54 -14.28
C GLY A 77 -21.83 13.84 -13.40
N ILE A 78 -22.00 14.66 -12.35
CA ILE A 78 -20.94 15.05 -11.43
C ILE A 78 -20.92 14.10 -10.23
N TYR A 79 -19.72 13.66 -9.86
CA TYR A 79 -19.51 12.86 -8.65
C TYR A 79 -19.68 13.73 -7.40
N VAL A 80 -20.63 13.36 -6.56
CA VAL A 80 -20.92 14.02 -5.28
C VAL A 80 -20.75 13.02 -4.14
N THR A 81 -20.18 13.45 -3.02
CA THR A 81 -20.05 12.63 -1.81
C THR A 81 -20.75 13.31 -0.66
N HIS A 82 -21.90 12.80 -0.25
CA HIS A 82 -22.77 13.41 0.75
C HIS A 82 -23.42 12.36 1.65
N ARG A 83 -23.99 12.81 2.77
CA ARG A 83 -24.65 11.94 3.75
C ARG A 83 -26.11 11.75 3.38
N VAL A 84 -26.60 10.51 3.48
CA VAL A 84 -28.02 10.18 3.40
C VAL A 84 -28.72 10.82 4.60
N SER A 85 -29.49 11.86 4.34
CA SER A 85 -30.24 12.60 5.35
C SER A 85 -31.65 12.05 5.56
N ALA A 86 -32.24 11.48 4.50
CA ALA A 86 -33.50 10.76 4.55
C ALA A 86 -33.60 9.76 3.39
N ILE A 87 -34.48 8.77 3.55
CA ILE A 87 -34.89 7.83 2.49
C ILE A 87 -36.38 8.06 2.27
N ARG A 88 -36.78 8.40 1.04
CA ARG A 88 -38.17 8.67 0.69
C ARG A 88 -38.98 7.37 0.57
N GLU A 89 -40.31 7.49 0.58
CA GLU A 89 -41.22 6.35 0.43
C GLU A 89 -41.05 5.62 -0.92
N ASP A 90 -40.62 6.32 -1.96
CA ASP A 90 -40.32 5.75 -3.28
C ASP A 90 -38.95 5.05 -3.34
N GLY A 91 -38.17 5.09 -2.26
CA GLY A 91 -36.82 4.51 -2.15
C GLY A 91 -35.70 5.43 -2.65
N SER A 92 -36.00 6.66 -3.07
CA SER A 92 -34.97 7.64 -3.43
C SER A 92 -34.27 8.21 -2.18
N LEU A 93 -33.00 8.56 -2.34
CA LEU A 93 -32.12 9.03 -1.25
C LEU A 93 -32.05 10.56 -1.29
N GLU A 94 -32.33 11.20 -0.16
CA GLU A 94 -32.05 12.63 0.05
C GLU A 94 -30.65 12.78 0.62
N LEU A 95 -29.75 13.37 -0.17
CA LEU A 95 -28.38 13.61 0.24
C LEU A 95 -28.20 15.02 0.81
N ARG A 96 -27.26 15.16 1.73
CA ARG A 96 -26.87 16.44 2.30
C ARG A 96 -25.40 16.42 2.69
N GLY A 97 -24.65 17.42 2.25
CA GLY A 97 -23.30 17.66 2.77
C GLY A 97 -23.33 18.05 4.24
N ASP A 98 -22.39 17.52 5.04
CA ASP A 98 -22.30 17.81 6.48
C ASP A 98 -22.16 19.30 6.82
N ALA A 99 -21.54 20.08 5.92
CA ALA A 99 -21.40 21.54 6.04
C ALA A 99 -22.66 22.30 5.59
N ASN A 100 -23.55 21.67 4.83
CA ASN A 100 -24.73 22.31 4.24
C ASN A 100 -25.86 22.37 5.28
N THR A 101 -26.65 23.45 5.28
CA THR A 101 -27.80 23.60 6.18
C THR A 101 -29.10 23.02 5.62
N ILE A 102 -29.16 22.84 4.31
CA ILE A 102 -30.32 22.36 3.55
C ILE A 102 -29.88 21.11 2.76
N PRO A 103 -30.76 20.11 2.58
CA PRO A 103 -30.50 18.99 1.68
C PRO A 103 -30.22 19.44 0.24
N ASP A 104 -29.60 18.55 -0.53
CA ASP A 104 -29.43 18.74 -1.96
C ASP A 104 -30.80 18.86 -2.65
N PRO A 105 -30.92 19.67 -3.72
CA PRO A 105 -32.22 19.92 -4.36
C PRO A 105 -32.81 18.66 -5.00
N ASP A 106 -31.95 17.78 -5.51
CA ASP A 106 -32.34 16.58 -6.22
C ASP A 106 -32.14 15.33 -5.35
N THR A 107 -33.01 14.35 -5.53
CA THR A 107 -32.85 13.04 -4.91
C THR A 107 -32.11 12.07 -5.81
N ILE A 108 -31.33 11.21 -5.18
CA ILE A 108 -30.50 10.22 -5.87
C ILE A 108 -31.16 8.85 -5.77
N TRP A 109 -31.34 8.18 -6.91
CA TRP A 109 -31.75 6.78 -6.90
C TRP A 109 -30.61 5.87 -6.40
N PRO A 110 -30.90 4.81 -5.64
CA PRO A 110 -29.89 3.81 -5.23
C PRO A 110 -28.99 3.30 -6.37
N SER A 111 -29.52 3.24 -7.60
CA SER A 111 -28.76 2.82 -8.79
C SER A 111 -27.70 3.82 -9.27
N ALA A 112 -27.80 5.09 -8.87
CA ALA A 112 -26.83 6.14 -9.19
C ALA A 112 -25.73 6.26 -8.13
N VAL A 113 -25.81 5.48 -7.04
CA VAL A 113 -24.78 5.40 -6.02
C VAL A 113 -23.66 4.46 -6.48
N LEU A 114 -22.43 4.96 -6.44
CA LEU A 114 -21.24 4.17 -6.78
C LEU A 114 -20.76 3.33 -5.62
N GLY A 115 -20.92 3.84 -4.40
CA GLY A 115 -20.54 3.13 -3.20
C GLY A 115 -20.76 3.91 -1.92
N ILE A 116 -20.74 3.16 -0.83
CA ILE A 116 -20.80 3.65 0.55
C ILE A 116 -19.36 3.83 1.04
N VAL A 117 -19.09 4.90 1.78
CA VAL A 117 -17.79 5.19 2.37
C VAL A 117 -17.56 4.27 3.57
N ASP A 118 -16.65 3.29 3.42
CA ASP A 118 -16.34 2.35 4.49
C ASP A 118 -15.10 2.77 5.29
N ILE A 119 -14.12 3.37 4.61
CA ILE A 119 -12.82 3.71 5.20
C ILE A 119 -12.45 5.13 4.81
N HIS A 120 -12.06 5.90 5.81
CA HIS A 120 -11.55 7.25 5.66
C HIS A 120 -10.08 7.28 6.06
N PHE A 121 -9.26 7.85 5.18
CA PHE A 121 -7.88 8.20 5.46
C PHE A 121 -7.82 9.72 5.57
N ALA A 122 -7.53 10.20 6.79
CA ALA A 122 -7.28 11.60 7.04
C ALA A 122 -5.87 12.01 6.59
N GLN A 123 -5.68 13.29 6.31
CA GLN A 123 -4.34 13.86 6.16
C GLN A 123 -3.50 13.70 7.45
N PRO A 124 -2.19 13.46 7.36
CA PRO A 124 -1.36 13.39 6.15
C PRO A 124 -1.33 12.00 5.47
N TRP A 125 -1.96 10.99 6.06
CA TRP A 125 -1.91 9.61 5.56
C TRP A 125 -2.58 9.45 4.20
N ALA A 126 -3.68 10.16 3.97
CA ALA A 126 -4.35 10.27 2.67
C ALA A 126 -3.35 10.60 1.55
N ARG A 127 -2.56 11.66 1.76
CA ARG A 127 -1.56 12.14 0.81
C ARG A 127 -0.44 11.14 0.58
N LEU A 128 0.00 10.44 1.64
CA LEU A 128 0.99 9.37 1.51
C LEU A 128 0.46 8.23 0.64
N ILE A 129 -0.80 7.81 0.83
CA ILE A 129 -1.43 6.75 0.03
C ILE A 129 -1.48 7.15 -1.45
N ILE A 130 -2.01 8.35 -1.76
CA ILE A 130 -2.05 8.87 -3.14
C ILE A 130 -0.64 8.89 -3.75
N GLN A 131 0.33 9.47 -3.04
CA GLN A 131 1.70 9.61 -3.53
C GLN A 131 2.39 8.26 -3.80
N LEU A 132 2.07 7.22 -3.01
CA LEU A 132 2.57 5.86 -3.23
C LEU A 132 1.95 5.18 -4.46
N GLN A 133 0.78 5.62 -4.91
CA GLN A 133 0.09 5.09 -6.09
C GLN A 133 0.43 5.85 -7.39
N GLU A 134 1.09 7.00 -7.29
CA GLU A 134 1.56 7.73 -8.47
C GLU A 134 2.54 6.91 -9.31
N TRP A 135 2.39 6.96 -10.64
CA TRP A 135 3.22 6.17 -11.58
C TRP A 135 4.73 6.31 -11.34
N PRO A 136 5.29 7.52 -11.13
CA PRO A 136 6.72 7.68 -10.84
C PRO A 136 7.14 6.95 -9.56
N MET A 137 6.34 7.01 -8.50
CA MET A 137 6.64 6.36 -7.22
C MET A 137 6.54 4.85 -7.34
N ARG A 138 5.53 4.32 -8.05
CA ARG A 138 5.38 2.89 -8.30
C ARG A 138 6.56 2.31 -9.07
N VAL A 139 7.02 3.01 -10.12
CA VAL A 139 8.22 2.62 -10.87
C VAL A 139 9.46 2.63 -9.97
N PHE A 140 9.62 3.67 -9.14
CA PHE A 140 10.74 3.74 -8.19
C PHE A 140 10.74 2.58 -7.18
N ILE A 141 9.57 2.23 -6.63
CA ILE A 141 9.40 1.09 -5.73
C ILE A 141 9.73 -0.23 -6.46
N MET A 142 9.26 -0.41 -7.69
CA MET A 142 9.56 -1.59 -8.50
C MET A 142 11.06 -1.75 -8.76
N LEU A 143 11.76 -0.66 -9.12
CA LEU A 143 13.21 -0.67 -9.31
C LEU A 143 13.95 -0.99 -8.01
N THR A 144 13.47 -0.47 -6.87
CA THR A 144 14.02 -0.76 -5.55
C THR A 144 13.85 -2.23 -5.18
N VAL A 145 12.66 -2.79 -5.39
CA VAL A 145 12.38 -4.22 -5.19
C VAL A 145 13.27 -5.08 -6.09
N PHE A 146 13.39 -4.74 -7.37
CA PHE A 146 14.24 -5.46 -8.32
C PHE A 146 15.72 -5.42 -7.90
N GLY A 147 16.23 -4.24 -7.52
CA GLY A 147 17.60 -4.08 -7.02
C GLY A 147 17.87 -4.89 -5.76
N LEU A 148 16.96 -4.82 -4.77
CA LEU A 148 17.09 -5.60 -3.54
C LEU A 148 17.05 -7.11 -3.78
N ALA A 149 16.22 -7.58 -4.72
CA ALA A 149 16.16 -8.99 -5.09
C ALA A 149 17.44 -9.49 -5.77
N MET A 150 18.01 -8.68 -6.68
CA MET A 150 19.19 -9.01 -7.49
C MET A 150 20.53 -8.82 -6.77
N LEU A 151 20.58 -8.11 -5.65
CA LEU A 151 21.82 -7.92 -4.88
C LEU A 151 22.38 -9.27 -4.39
N PRO A 152 23.57 -9.69 -4.82
CA PRO A 152 24.19 -10.92 -4.33
C PRO A 152 24.67 -10.69 -2.91
N LEU A 153 24.06 -11.39 -1.94
CA LEU A 153 24.61 -11.47 -0.58
C LEU A 153 25.80 -12.42 -0.61
N HIS A 154 26.97 -11.89 -0.99
CA HIS A 154 28.21 -12.66 -1.02
C HIS A 154 28.49 -13.26 0.36
N LYS A 155 28.56 -14.59 0.45
CA LYS A 155 29.22 -15.24 1.58
C LYS A 155 30.70 -14.86 1.46
N ARG A 156 31.27 -14.24 2.48
CA ARG A 156 32.74 -14.20 2.61
C ARG A 156 33.18 -15.65 2.71
N ASP A 157 33.76 -16.18 1.64
CA ASP A 157 34.51 -17.42 1.72
C ASP A 157 35.59 -17.20 2.77
N LYS A 158 35.64 -18.08 3.77
CA LYS A 158 36.77 -18.09 4.70
C LYS A 158 38.00 -18.32 3.84
N PRO A 159 39.05 -17.46 3.90
CA PRO A 159 40.28 -17.77 3.19
C PRO A 159 40.69 -19.19 3.56
N ALA A 160 40.95 -20.01 2.55
CA ALA A 160 41.41 -21.38 2.75
C ALA A 160 42.55 -21.32 3.78
N PRO A 161 42.57 -22.18 4.81
CA PRO A 161 43.65 -22.20 5.78
C PRO A 161 44.94 -22.25 4.97
N ALA A 162 45.76 -21.21 5.09
CA ALA A 162 47.06 -21.13 4.44
C ALA A 162 47.72 -22.48 4.70
N ALA A 163 47.93 -23.25 3.63
CA ALA A 163 48.53 -24.57 3.72
C ALA A 163 49.76 -24.41 4.59
N ALA A 164 49.71 -25.03 5.77
CA ALA A 164 50.73 -24.90 6.79
C ALA A 164 52.08 -25.08 6.11
N SER A 165 52.91 -24.04 6.16
CA SER A 165 54.30 -24.08 5.71
C SER A 165 54.95 -25.30 6.35
N VAL A 166 55.18 -26.34 5.55
CA VAL A 166 55.91 -27.53 5.99
C VAL A 166 57.30 -27.07 6.41
N PRO A 167 57.71 -27.24 7.69
CA PRO A 167 59.09 -27.00 8.07
C PRO A 167 59.94 -28.08 7.41
N VAL A 168 60.85 -27.69 6.51
CA VAL A 168 61.88 -28.60 6.01
C VAL A 168 62.89 -28.81 7.13
N GLU A 169 62.66 -29.87 7.90
CA GLU A 169 63.51 -30.37 8.98
C GLU A 169 64.88 -30.82 8.43
N GLY A 170 65.92 -30.06 8.78
CA GLY A 170 67.24 -30.53 9.18
C GLY A 170 67.99 -31.56 8.32
N THR A 171 68.70 -31.09 7.28
CA THR A 171 69.85 -31.82 6.74
C THR A 171 71.07 -31.62 7.65
N ARG A 172 71.21 -32.44 8.69
CA ARG A 172 72.51 -32.78 9.30
C ARG A 172 72.58 -34.27 9.61
N ARG A 173 73.21 -35.03 8.71
CA ARG A 173 73.86 -36.29 9.09
C ARG A 173 75.30 -36.28 8.63
N SER A 174 76.16 -36.26 9.63
CA SER A 174 77.59 -36.50 9.61
C SER A 174 77.95 -37.78 8.86
N VAL A 175 78.82 -37.67 7.87
CA VAL A 175 79.70 -38.77 7.47
C VAL A 175 81.13 -38.28 7.67
N ARG A 176 81.64 -38.59 8.86
CA ARG A 176 83.07 -38.62 9.18
C ARG A 176 83.31 -40.08 9.56
N GLU A 177 84.31 -40.69 8.93
CA GLU A 177 84.73 -42.12 8.89
C GLU A 177 84.60 -42.64 7.45
N ALA A 178 85.63 -43.09 6.74
CA ALA A 178 86.91 -43.65 7.17
C ALA A 178 88.05 -43.28 6.18
N ARG A 179 89.24 -43.28 6.76
CA ARG A 179 90.58 -43.20 6.15
C ARG A 179 90.97 -44.63 5.74
N VAL A 180 91.48 -44.85 4.51
CA VAL A 180 92.70 -45.58 4.12
C VAL A 180 92.92 -45.32 2.63
#